data_AF-A0AAD7A2M4-F1
#
_entry.id   AF-A0AAD7A2M4-F1
#
_cell.length_a   1.000
_cell.length_b   1.000
_cell.length_c   1.000
_cell.angle_alpha   90.00
_cell.angle_beta   90.00
_cell.angle_gamma   90.00
#
_symmetry.space_group_name_H-M   'P 1'
#
loop_
_entity.id
_entity.type
_entity.pdbx_description
1 polymer ?
#
loop_
_entity_poly.entity_id
_entity_poly.type
_entity_poly.pdbx_seq_one_letter_code
_entity_poly.pdbx_strand_id
1 'polypeptide(L)'
;MLALGLEDLPSDRIMDDVDRALQKLCGIQTIRYSGKLGHVYHVNDLAAIIAQEMANTTTHQNLHFFPEDTGPSLSQAWQASRWLHELDSDLTTPMIRIRNQDFYINEPTLLSNGKVCLPSRWFKRGDKTFAQAWKMHELLSTDPKSRSGWVIEGDKEFEVCETELLVSFPILASSFVSRKILDPRIILGIQLNGQITKWTKTNPSEGNRWRKLSAGHRVLAFPIWLYCDDTSGNTSKKWNKHNSFLFTAAGLPRKFVHRESNIHFL
;
A
#
# COMPACT_ATOMS: atom_id res chain seq x y z
N MET A 1 -6.84 43.33 -17.56
CA MET A 1 -5.38 43.15 -17.64
C MET A 1 -4.72 44.10 -18.64
N LEU A 2 -5.30 44.34 -19.82
CA LEU A 2 -4.87 45.45 -20.71
C LEU A 2 -4.89 46.83 -20.03
N ALA A 3 -5.89 47.09 -19.18
CA ALA A 3 -5.96 48.30 -18.34
C ALA A 3 -4.84 48.42 -17.28
N LEU A 4 -4.02 47.38 -17.09
CA LEU A 4 -2.88 47.36 -16.17
C LEU A 4 -1.52 47.49 -16.91
N GLY A 5 -1.52 47.75 -18.23
CA GLY A 5 -0.29 47.95 -19.02
C GLY A 5 0.51 46.68 -19.30
N LEU A 6 -0.10 45.50 -19.14
CA LEU A 6 0.54 44.23 -19.48
C LEU A 6 0.36 43.95 -20.98
N GLU A 7 1.46 43.97 -21.73
CA GLU A 7 1.55 43.57 -23.14
C GLU A 7 1.86 42.05 -23.24
N ASP A 8 1.55 41.41 -24.38
CA ASP A 8 1.76 39.97 -24.65
C ASP A 8 0.99 38.95 -23.76
N LEU A 9 -0.29 39.21 -23.50
CA LEU A 9 -1.16 38.23 -22.84
C LEU A 9 -1.86 37.31 -23.86
N PRO A 10 -1.92 35.99 -23.63
CA PRO A 10 -2.74 35.11 -24.46
C PRO A 10 -4.21 35.53 -24.38
N SER A 11 -4.88 35.57 -25.53
CA SER A 11 -6.32 35.80 -25.59
C SER A 11 -7.09 34.70 -24.86
N ASP A 12 -8.31 35.00 -24.39
CA ASP A 12 -9.20 34.02 -23.76
C ASP A 12 -9.36 32.75 -24.61
N ARG A 13 -9.45 32.90 -25.93
CA ARG A 13 -9.52 31.78 -26.87
C ARG A 13 -8.29 30.87 -26.82
N ILE A 14 -7.10 31.45 -26.72
CA ILE A 14 -5.85 30.69 -26.59
C ILE A 14 -5.86 29.93 -25.26
N MET A 15 -6.34 30.56 -24.19
CA MET A 15 -6.47 29.90 -22.88
C MET A 15 -7.45 28.72 -22.94
N ASP A 16 -8.59 28.87 -23.61
CA ASP A 16 -9.57 27.78 -23.81
C ASP A 16 -8.99 26.62 -24.65
N ASP A 17 -8.21 26.94 -25.70
CA ASP A 17 -7.55 25.93 -26.53
C ASP A 17 -6.50 25.15 -25.73
N VAL A 18 -5.72 25.84 -24.90
CA VAL A 18 -4.73 25.23 -23.99
C VAL A 18 -5.43 24.37 -22.94
N ASP A 19 -6.49 24.87 -22.29
CA ASP A 19 -7.23 24.11 -21.29
C ASP A 19 -7.83 22.82 -21.90
N ARG A 20 -8.47 22.91 -23.07
CA ARG A 20 -8.95 21.71 -23.79
C ARG A 20 -7.84 20.71 -24.07
N ALA A 21 -6.67 21.17 -24.47
CA ALA A 21 -5.52 20.30 -24.72
C ALA A 21 -5.04 19.63 -23.43
N LEU A 22 -4.94 20.39 -22.33
CA LEU A 22 -4.54 19.87 -21.01
C LEU A 22 -5.56 18.87 -20.47
N GLN A 23 -6.86 19.18 -20.51
CA GLN A 23 -7.92 18.26 -20.10
C GLN A 23 -7.90 16.96 -20.91
N LYS A 24 -7.56 17.02 -22.20
CA LYS A 24 -7.43 15.83 -23.04
C LYS A 24 -6.21 14.97 -22.66
N LEU A 25 -5.13 15.60 -22.19
CA LEU A 25 -3.87 14.91 -21.86
C LEU A 25 -3.85 14.37 -20.42
N CYS A 26 -4.33 15.17 -19.47
CA CYS A 26 -4.25 14.90 -18.03
C CYS A 26 -5.51 15.35 -17.27
N GLY A 27 -6.64 15.53 -17.94
CA GLY A 27 -7.90 15.77 -17.24
C GLY A 27 -8.34 14.54 -16.45
N ILE A 28 -8.92 14.77 -15.27
CA ILE A 28 -9.58 13.72 -14.50
C ILE A 28 -11.02 13.61 -14.99
N GLN A 29 -11.43 12.41 -15.36
CA GLN A 29 -12.79 12.18 -15.83
C GLN A 29 -13.79 12.24 -14.66
N THR A 30 -14.87 12.99 -14.86
CA THR A 30 -16.04 12.94 -13.98
C THR A 30 -17.06 11.94 -14.51
N ILE A 31 -17.36 10.93 -13.70
CA ILE A 31 -18.22 9.79 -14.05
C ILE A 31 -19.59 9.99 -13.41
N ARG A 32 -20.65 9.90 -14.23
CA ARG A 32 -22.03 10.03 -13.76
C ARG A 32 -22.58 8.69 -13.28
N TYR A 33 -23.16 8.67 -12.09
CA TYR A 33 -23.84 7.52 -11.49
C TYR A 33 -25.31 7.81 -11.20
N SER A 34 -26.11 6.74 -11.17
CA SER A 34 -27.48 6.76 -10.67
C SER A 34 -27.53 5.99 -9.35
N GLY A 35 -27.80 6.69 -8.26
CA GLY A 35 -27.95 6.10 -6.94
C GLY A 35 -29.16 5.19 -6.86
N LYS A 36 -29.14 4.26 -5.89
CA LYS A 36 -30.25 3.29 -5.67
C LYS A 36 -31.60 3.95 -5.37
N LEU A 37 -31.59 5.20 -4.90
CA LEU A 37 -32.79 6.00 -4.61
C LEU A 37 -33.17 6.95 -5.77
N GLY A 38 -32.59 6.78 -6.95
CA GLY A 38 -32.90 7.57 -8.15
C GLY A 38 -32.22 8.94 -8.24
N HIS A 39 -31.39 9.32 -7.27
CA HIS A 39 -30.59 10.53 -7.34
C HIS A 39 -29.36 10.33 -8.25
N VAL A 40 -29.07 11.34 -9.07
CA VAL A 40 -27.83 11.39 -9.86
C VAL A 40 -26.73 11.97 -8.99
N TYR A 41 -25.56 11.34 -9.02
CA TYR A 41 -24.34 11.90 -8.44
C TYR A 41 -23.18 11.69 -9.41
N HIS A 42 -22.10 12.44 -9.21
CA HIS A 42 -20.92 12.38 -10.05
C HIS A 42 -19.73 12.01 -9.17
N VAL A 43 -18.78 11.28 -9.75
CA VAL A 43 -17.54 10.90 -9.09
C VAL A 43 -16.37 11.13 -10.02
N ASN A 44 -15.35 11.84 -9.59
CA ASN A 44 -14.09 11.95 -10.28
C ASN A 44 -13.31 10.64 -10.19
N ASP A 45 -12.64 10.24 -11.27
CA ASP A 45 -11.90 8.98 -11.33
C ASP A 45 -10.75 8.95 -10.30
N LEU A 46 -11.00 8.29 -9.17
CA LEU A 46 -10.06 8.12 -8.07
C LEU A 46 -8.75 7.47 -8.52
N ALA A 47 -8.81 6.49 -9.42
CA ALA A 47 -7.62 5.79 -9.88
C ALA A 47 -6.74 6.73 -10.71
N ALA A 48 -7.35 7.56 -11.57
CA ALA A 48 -6.66 8.58 -12.33
C ALA A 48 -6.05 9.67 -11.43
N ILE A 49 -6.75 10.11 -10.38
CA ILE A 49 -6.22 11.07 -9.40
C ILE A 49 -4.99 10.49 -8.70
N ILE A 50 -5.08 9.26 -8.18
CA ILE A 50 -3.94 8.58 -7.53
C ILE A 50 -2.79 8.41 -8.52
N ALA A 51 -3.06 8.06 -9.78
CA ALA A 51 -2.01 7.94 -10.79
C ALA A 51 -1.28 9.27 -11.03
N GLN A 52 -1.99 10.39 -11.05
CA GLN A 52 -1.38 11.72 -11.18
C GLN A 52 -0.55 12.09 -9.95
N GLU A 53 -1.05 11.82 -8.75
CA GLU A 53 -0.30 12.05 -7.51
C GLU A 53 0.99 11.22 -7.43
N MET A 54 0.92 9.96 -7.87
CA MET A 54 2.09 9.08 -7.95
C MET A 54 3.08 9.51 -9.05
N ALA A 55 2.61 10.13 -10.13
CA ALA A 55 3.45 10.67 -11.20
C ALA A 55 4.03 12.07 -10.89
N ASN A 56 3.39 12.82 -9.99
CA ASN A 56 3.82 14.16 -9.60
C ASN A 56 5.10 14.08 -8.76
N THR A 57 6.24 14.43 -9.35
CA THR A 57 7.55 14.36 -8.68
C THR A 57 7.64 15.18 -7.40
N THR A 58 6.97 16.34 -7.34
CA THR A 58 6.96 17.20 -6.15
C THR A 58 6.19 16.57 -5.01
N THR A 59 5.03 15.98 -5.29
CA THR A 59 4.20 15.34 -4.26
C THR A 59 4.75 13.97 -3.87
N HIS A 60 5.09 13.15 -4.87
CA HIS A 60 5.56 11.78 -4.67
C HIS A 60 6.82 11.68 -3.80
N GLN A 61 7.77 12.61 -3.93
CA GLN A 61 8.98 12.65 -3.07
C GLN A 61 8.67 12.80 -1.58
N ASN A 62 7.50 13.34 -1.25
CA ASN A 62 7.06 13.55 0.13
C ASN A 62 6.09 12.45 0.60
N LEU A 63 5.71 11.48 -0.23
CA LEU A 63 4.78 10.42 0.16
C LEU A 63 5.47 9.32 0.97
N HIS A 64 4.88 9.00 2.12
CA HIS A 64 5.25 7.87 2.95
C HIS A 64 4.24 6.73 2.81
N PHE A 65 4.75 5.54 2.45
CA PHE A 65 3.93 4.35 2.19
C PHE A 65 4.01 3.28 3.28
N PHE A 66 4.88 3.46 4.27
CA PHE A 66 5.10 2.52 5.36
C PHE A 66 4.80 3.17 6.71
N PRO A 67 4.26 2.41 7.68
CA PRO A 67 4.30 2.83 9.07
C PRO A 67 5.75 3.10 9.49
N GLU A 68 5.94 4.04 10.41
CA GLU A 68 7.26 4.38 10.95
C GLU A 68 7.24 4.26 12.47
N ASP A 69 8.19 3.50 13.01
CA ASP A 69 8.43 3.43 14.44
C ASP A 69 9.42 4.53 14.85
N THR A 70 8.89 5.59 15.46
CA THR A 70 9.65 6.70 16.05
C THR A 70 9.69 6.65 17.58
N GLY A 71 9.39 5.48 18.16
CA GLY A 71 9.29 5.31 19.62
C GLY A 71 8.22 6.21 20.23
N PRO A 72 8.54 7.04 21.24
CA PRO A 72 7.55 7.86 21.93
C PRO A 72 7.14 9.15 21.18
N SER A 73 7.82 9.48 20.08
CA SER A 73 7.55 10.71 19.33
C SER A 73 6.47 10.49 18.28
N LEU A 74 5.54 11.45 18.15
CA LEU A 74 4.50 11.45 17.12
C LEU A 74 4.41 12.82 16.47
N SER A 75 4.88 12.93 15.24
CA SER A 75 4.82 14.18 14.44
C SER A 75 4.00 14.04 13.17
N GLN A 76 3.89 12.81 12.64
CA GLN A 76 3.19 12.47 11.40
C GLN A 76 2.19 11.34 11.65
N ALA A 77 1.21 11.19 10.77
CA ALA A 77 0.16 10.20 10.98
C ALA A 77 0.68 8.76 10.88
N TRP A 78 1.56 8.46 9.92
CA TRP A 78 2.13 7.12 9.73
C TRP A 78 3.04 6.65 10.88
N GLN A 79 3.37 7.55 11.82
CA GLN A 79 4.11 7.25 13.04
C GLN A 79 3.21 6.74 14.18
N ALA A 80 1.88 6.81 14.02
CA ALA A 80 0.97 6.39 15.08
C ALA A 80 0.90 4.86 15.20
N SER A 81 0.77 4.37 16.43
CA SER A 81 0.66 2.94 16.75
C SER A 81 -0.42 2.22 15.94
N ARG A 82 -1.52 2.92 15.59
CA ARG A 82 -2.61 2.36 14.78
C ARG A 82 -2.14 1.88 13.41
N TRP A 83 -1.16 2.54 12.81
CA TRP A 83 -0.59 2.13 11.52
C TRP A 83 0.31 0.91 11.66
N LEU A 84 1.15 0.90 12.70
CA LEU A 84 2.13 -0.16 12.89
C LEU A 84 1.52 -1.44 13.49
N HIS A 85 0.55 -1.33 14.40
CA HIS A 85 0.08 -2.46 15.20
C HIS A 85 -1.40 -2.82 14.99
N GLU A 86 -2.28 -1.86 14.68
CA GLU A 86 -3.74 -2.13 14.61
C GLU A 86 -4.23 -2.38 13.17
N LEU A 87 -3.64 -1.71 12.18
CA LEU A 87 -4.04 -1.86 10.77
C LEU A 87 -3.79 -3.29 10.30
N ASP A 88 -4.75 -3.93 9.63
CA ASP A 88 -4.53 -5.25 9.03
C ASP A 88 -3.34 -5.21 8.05
N SER A 89 -2.39 -6.13 8.21
CA SER A 89 -1.23 -6.23 7.34
C SER A 89 -1.59 -6.37 5.87
N ASP A 90 -2.74 -6.98 5.54
CA ASP A 90 -3.20 -7.15 4.16
C ASP A 90 -3.62 -5.82 3.50
N LEU A 91 -3.82 -4.76 4.29
CA LEU A 91 -4.11 -3.38 3.85
C LEU A 91 -2.86 -2.49 3.83
N THR A 92 -1.73 -2.97 4.34
CA THR A 92 -0.45 -2.24 4.32
C THR A 92 0.31 -2.44 3.02
N THR A 93 1.39 -1.68 2.81
CA THR A 93 2.31 -1.92 1.70
C THR A 93 2.90 -3.33 1.80
N PRO A 94 2.58 -4.24 0.86
CA PRO A 94 2.79 -5.66 1.07
C PRO A 94 4.21 -6.12 0.74
N MET A 95 5.04 -5.27 0.15
CA MET A 95 6.37 -5.68 -0.33
C MET A 95 7.44 -4.61 -0.19
N ILE A 96 8.68 -5.07 -0.10
CA ILE A 96 9.89 -4.27 -0.31
C ILE A 96 10.77 -4.90 -1.40
N ARG A 97 11.51 -4.06 -2.12
CA ARG A 97 12.42 -4.49 -3.19
C ARG A 97 13.87 -4.24 -2.80
N ILE A 98 14.64 -5.31 -2.65
CA ILE A 98 16.06 -5.25 -2.28
C ILE A 98 16.85 -6.06 -3.30
N ARG A 99 17.93 -5.49 -3.85
CA ARG A 99 18.80 -6.17 -4.82
C ARG A 99 18.01 -6.83 -5.97
N ASN A 100 17.01 -6.10 -6.49
CA ASN A 100 16.10 -6.54 -7.55
C ASN A 100 15.25 -7.81 -7.21
N GLN A 101 15.12 -8.14 -5.93
CA GLN A 101 14.22 -9.17 -5.44
C GLN A 101 13.06 -8.54 -4.69
N ASP A 102 11.87 -9.08 -4.90
CA ASP A 102 10.66 -8.65 -4.20
C ASP A 102 10.39 -9.56 -3.01
N PHE A 103 10.35 -8.98 -1.82
CA PHE A 103 10.00 -9.66 -0.59
C PHE A 103 8.59 -9.24 -0.22
N TYR A 104 7.63 -10.13 -0.41
CA TYR A 104 6.24 -9.89 -0.01
C TYR A 104 5.99 -10.40 1.41
N ILE A 105 5.01 -9.79 2.08
CA ILE A 105 4.43 -10.36 3.29
C ILE A 105 3.79 -11.71 2.97
N ASN A 106 3.70 -12.54 4.00
CA ASN A 106 3.08 -13.86 3.99
C ASN A 106 3.76 -14.85 3.02
N GLU A 107 5.06 -14.67 2.78
CA GLU A 107 5.88 -15.55 1.94
C GLU A 107 7.17 -15.99 2.63
N PRO A 108 7.57 -17.27 2.50
CA PRO A 108 8.84 -17.76 3.03
C PRO A 108 10.05 -17.02 2.45
N THR A 109 10.91 -16.53 3.32
CA THR A 109 12.09 -15.75 2.99
C THR A 109 13.32 -16.30 3.71
N LEU A 110 14.43 -16.46 3.00
CA LEU A 110 15.70 -16.88 3.60
C LEU A 110 16.48 -15.66 4.08
N LEU A 111 16.95 -15.74 5.32
CA LEU A 111 17.81 -14.74 5.94
C LEU A 111 19.30 -15.05 5.73
N SER A 112 20.15 -14.04 5.89
CA SER A 112 21.61 -14.16 5.77
C SER A 112 22.23 -15.13 6.79
N ASN A 113 21.57 -15.33 7.93
CA ASN A 113 21.94 -16.30 8.97
C ASN A 113 21.51 -17.75 8.65
N GLY A 114 20.91 -18.00 7.47
CA GLY A 114 20.46 -19.32 7.04
C GLY A 114 19.09 -19.74 7.54
N LYS A 115 18.43 -18.96 8.41
CA LYS A 115 17.07 -19.25 8.89
C LYS A 115 16.03 -18.80 7.86
N VAL A 116 14.90 -19.50 7.83
CA VAL A 116 13.73 -19.12 7.04
C VAL A 116 12.71 -18.45 7.96
N CYS A 117 12.15 -17.33 7.52
CA CYS A 117 11.09 -16.62 8.21
C CYS A 117 9.95 -16.28 7.24
N LEU A 118 8.85 -15.80 7.79
CA LEU A 118 7.69 -15.34 7.03
C LEU A 118 7.34 -13.91 7.46
N PRO A 119 7.70 -12.88 6.68
CA PRO A 119 7.36 -11.50 7.00
C PRO A 119 5.85 -11.31 7.09
N SER A 120 5.35 -10.67 8.13
CA SER A 120 3.93 -10.39 8.36
C SER A 120 3.59 -8.92 8.10
N ARG A 121 4.54 -8.00 8.27
CA ARG A 121 4.36 -6.55 8.09
C ARG A 121 5.69 -5.85 7.84
N TRP A 122 5.69 -4.82 7.01
CA TRP A 122 6.85 -3.94 6.79
C TRP A 122 6.66 -2.59 7.48
N PHE A 123 7.73 -2.05 8.06
CA PHE A 123 7.75 -0.72 8.68
C PHE A 123 9.13 -0.09 8.61
N LYS A 124 9.21 1.22 8.84
CA LYS A 124 10.45 1.99 8.89
C LYS A 124 10.88 2.28 10.32
N ARG A 125 12.19 2.31 10.56
CA ARG A 125 12.79 2.88 11.77
C ARG A 125 14.04 3.63 11.35
N GLY A 126 13.95 4.96 11.29
CA GLY A 126 14.92 5.80 10.57
C GLY A 126 14.96 5.44 9.08
N ASP A 127 16.16 5.39 8.51
CA ASP A 127 16.32 5.11 7.07
C ASP A 127 16.08 3.64 6.69
N LYS A 128 16.15 2.74 7.68
CA LYS A 128 16.07 1.29 7.47
C LYS A 128 14.63 0.79 7.48
N THR A 129 14.40 -0.23 6.66
CA THR A 129 13.14 -0.99 6.68
C THR A 129 13.31 -2.25 7.53
N PHE A 130 12.26 -2.57 8.28
CA PHE A 130 12.16 -3.74 9.12
C PHE A 130 10.90 -4.51 8.76
N ALA A 131 10.95 -5.83 8.98
CA ALA A 131 9.78 -6.70 8.97
C ALA A 131 9.46 -7.13 10.39
N GLN A 132 8.18 -7.11 10.76
CA GLN A 132 7.69 -8.12 11.70
C GLN A 132 7.61 -9.43 10.94
N ALA A 133 8.06 -10.53 11.55
CA ALA A 133 8.10 -11.83 10.90
C ALA A 133 7.85 -12.96 11.91
N TRP A 134 7.28 -14.05 11.41
CA TRP A 134 7.20 -15.31 12.14
C TRP A 134 8.37 -16.20 11.79
N LYS A 135 8.85 -16.94 12.77
CA LYS A 135 9.87 -17.96 12.55
C LYS A 135 9.23 -19.18 11.88
N MET A 136 9.96 -19.78 10.94
CA MET A 136 9.57 -21.06 10.36
C MET A 136 10.53 -22.14 10.84
N HIS A 137 9.99 -23.28 11.25
CA HIS A 137 10.80 -24.46 11.57
C HIS A 137 10.35 -25.65 10.73
N GLU A 138 11.31 -26.54 10.47
CA GLU A 138 11.06 -27.78 9.73
C GLU A 138 10.39 -28.79 10.66
N LEU A 139 9.29 -29.37 10.19
CA LEU A 139 8.67 -30.53 10.81
C LEU A 139 8.88 -31.73 9.89
N LEU A 140 9.76 -32.63 10.32
CA LEU A 140 10.05 -33.86 9.60
C LEU A 140 8.97 -34.89 9.93
N SER A 141 8.35 -35.45 8.89
CA SER A 141 7.43 -36.54 9.10
C SER A 141 8.16 -37.85 9.32
N THR A 142 7.71 -38.62 10.31
CA THR A 142 8.15 -39.99 10.57
C THR A 142 7.31 -41.03 9.81
N ASP A 143 6.17 -40.62 9.26
CA ASP A 143 5.26 -41.47 8.50
C ASP A 143 5.50 -41.29 6.99
N PRO A 144 5.79 -42.37 6.23
CA PRO A 144 5.95 -42.30 4.77
C PRO A 144 4.78 -41.68 4.01
N LYS A 145 3.57 -41.66 4.58
CA LYS A 145 2.38 -41.07 3.96
C LYS A 145 2.24 -39.58 4.20
N SER A 146 2.93 -39.04 5.18
CA SER A 146 2.85 -37.65 5.60
C SER A 146 4.05 -36.86 5.05
N ARG A 147 3.81 -35.65 4.55
CA ARG A 147 4.88 -34.83 3.96
C ARG A 147 5.60 -34.05 5.04
N SER A 148 6.93 -34.08 5.04
CA SER A 148 7.75 -33.10 5.76
C SER A 148 7.51 -31.71 5.19
N GLY A 149 7.47 -30.70 6.05
CA GLY A 149 7.20 -29.34 5.62
C GLY A 149 7.52 -28.31 6.70
N TRP A 150 7.06 -27.09 6.46
CA TRP A 150 7.29 -25.96 7.34
C TRP A 150 6.09 -25.70 8.24
N VAL A 151 6.37 -25.40 9.50
CA VAL A 151 5.40 -24.88 10.47
C VAL A 151 5.80 -23.46 10.83
N ILE A 152 4.83 -22.55 10.84
CA ILE A 152 5.00 -21.15 11.22
C ILE A 152 4.76 -21.02 12.73
N GLU A 153 5.69 -20.42 13.47
CA GLU A 153 5.54 -20.11 14.90
C GLU A 153 4.71 -18.82 15.05
N GLY A 154 3.39 -18.95 15.14
CA GLY A 154 2.47 -17.81 15.16
C GLY A 154 2.37 -17.07 16.50
N ASP A 155 2.80 -17.70 17.59
CA ASP A 155 2.71 -17.14 18.95
C ASP A 155 3.72 -16.02 19.22
N LYS A 156 4.78 -15.93 18.41
CA LYS A 156 5.86 -14.96 18.61
C LYS A 156 6.38 -14.42 17.30
N GLU A 157 6.19 -13.12 17.10
CA GLU A 157 6.88 -12.37 16.07
C GLU A 157 8.26 -11.92 16.55
N PHE A 158 9.14 -11.71 15.59
CA PHE A 158 10.43 -11.06 15.79
C PHE A 158 10.68 -10.07 14.66
N GLU A 159 11.59 -9.13 14.92
CA GLU A 159 11.97 -8.14 13.91
C GLU A 159 13.13 -8.64 13.04
N VAL A 160 13.04 -8.36 11.75
CA VAL A 160 14.07 -8.64 10.75
C VAL A 160 14.44 -7.34 10.06
N CYS A 161 15.72 -6.98 10.04
CA CYS A 161 16.18 -5.82 9.28
C CYS A 161 16.28 -6.16 7.78
N GLU A 162 16.01 -5.20 6.90
CA GLU A 162 16.15 -5.36 5.45
C GLU A 162 17.53 -5.89 5.01
N THR A 163 18.58 -5.58 5.77
CA THR A 163 19.95 -6.04 5.49
C THR A 163 20.16 -7.53 5.71
N GLU A 164 19.27 -8.18 6.47
CA GLU A 164 19.31 -9.60 6.76
C GLU A 164 18.59 -10.43 5.68
N LEU A 165 17.81 -9.80 4.81
CA LEU A 165 17.07 -10.48 3.75
C LEU A 165 18.02 -10.95 2.64
N LEU A 166 18.04 -12.26 2.40
CA LEU A 166 18.97 -12.87 1.44
C LEU A 166 18.27 -13.34 0.16
N VAL A 167 17.20 -14.14 0.30
CA VAL A 167 16.52 -14.77 -0.85
C VAL A 167 15.01 -14.66 -0.72
N SER A 168 14.38 -14.06 -1.73
CA SER A 168 12.93 -13.97 -1.85
C SER A 168 12.28 -15.32 -2.22
N PHE A 169 10.99 -15.45 -1.96
CA PHE A 169 10.24 -16.69 -2.15
C PHE A 169 10.40 -17.37 -3.52
N PRO A 170 10.30 -16.69 -4.69
CA PRO A 170 10.44 -17.36 -5.99
C PRO A 170 11.83 -17.98 -6.20
N ILE A 171 12.88 -17.29 -5.73
CA ILE A 171 14.25 -17.78 -5.83
C ILE A 171 14.45 -18.92 -4.81
N LEU A 172 13.88 -18.80 -3.62
CA LEU A 172 13.92 -19.86 -2.62
C LEU A 172 13.24 -21.15 -3.11
N ALA A 173 12.06 -21.02 -3.71
CA ALA A 173 11.29 -22.13 -4.27
C ALA A 173 11.95 -22.80 -5.48
N SER A 174 12.83 -22.10 -6.20
CA SER A 174 13.62 -22.69 -7.30
C SER A 174 14.98 -23.23 -6.87
N SER A 175 15.47 -22.88 -5.67
CA SER A 175 16.81 -23.24 -5.19
C SER A 175 16.85 -24.06 -3.89
N PHE A 176 15.70 -24.48 -3.35
CA PHE A 176 15.61 -25.21 -2.08
C PHE A 176 16.45 -26.51 -2.07
N VAL A 177 16.45 -27.26 -3.18
CA VAL A 177 17.23 -28.51 -3.32
C VAL A 177 18.73 -28.24 -3.17
N SER A 178 19.27 -27.27 -3.90
CA SER A 178 20.69 -26.89 -3.81
C SER A 178 21.06 -26.32 -2.44
N ARG A 179 20.09 -25.73 -1.74
CA ARG A 179 20.27 -25.15 -0.39
C ARG A 179 20.11 -26.18 0.73
N LYS A 180 19.71 -27.42 0.42
CA LYS A 180 19.47 -28.49 1.38
C LYS A 180 18.45 -28.12 2.47
N ILE A 181 17.37 -27.42 2.07
CA ILE A 181 16.24 -27.09 2.93
C ILE A 181 14.95 -27.74 2.40
N LEU A 182 13.92 -27.86 3.23
CA LEU A 182 12.61 -28.33 2.78
C LEU A 182 11.98 -27.36 1.75
N ASP A 183 11.13 -27.90 0.87
CA ASP A 183 10.40 -27.10 -0.12
C ASP A 183 9.58 -26.00 0.58
N PRO A 184 9.88 -24.71 0.37
CA PRO A 184 9.20 -23.60 1.05
C PRO A 184 7.70 -23.52 0.71
N ARG A 185 7.26 -24.21 -0.35
CA ARG A 185 5.84 -24.28 -0.75
C ARG A 185 5.03 -25.26 0.10
N ILE A 186 5.68 -26.11 0.89
CA ILE A 186 4.99 -27.06 1.78
C ILE A 186 4.87 -26.44 3.16
N ILE A 187 3.82 -25.64 3.37
CA ILE A 187 3.46 -25.10 4.68
C ILE A 187 2.37 -26.00 5.28
N LEU A 188 2.69 -26.67 6.39
CA LEU A 188 1.77 -27.56 7.10
C LEU A 188 0.72 -26.78 7.90
N GLY A 189 1.09 -25.60 8.39
CA GLY A 189 0.20 -24.73 9.12
C GLY A 189 0.93 -23.67 9.94
N ILE A 190 0.14 -22.96 10.73
CA ILE A 190 0.61 -22.02 11.75
C ILE A 190 0.29 -22.58 13.12
N GLN A 191 1.31 -22.64 13.97
CA GLN A 191 1.19 -23.06 15.36
C GLN A 191 0.79 -21.87 16.22
N LEU A 192 -0.37 -21.98 16.87
CA LEU A 192 -0.91 -21.01 17.82
C LEU A 192 -1.31 -21.75 19.11
N ASN A 193 -0.83 -21.29 20.25
CA ASN A 193 -1.07 -21.90 21.56
C ASN A 193 -0.83 -23.42 21.58
N GLY A 194 0.21 -23.87 20.88
CA GLY A 194 0.57 -25.30 20.77
C GLY A 194 -0.28 -26.13 19.80
N GLN A 195 -1.25 -25.54 19.11
CA GLN A 195 -2.05 -26.23 18.09
C GLN A 195 -1.68 -25.74 16.69
N ILE A 196 -1.50 -26.68 15.75
CA ILE A 196 -1.26 -26.36 14.34
C ILE A 196 -2.60 -26.20 13.63
N THR A 197 -2.82 -25.01 13.09
CA THR A 197 -3.99 -24.66 12.27
C THR A 197 -3.60 -24.43 10.82
N LYS A 198 -4.56 -24.57 9.91
CA LYS A 198 -4.30 -24.41 8.47
C LYS A 198 -3.86 -22.98 8.15
N TRP A 199 -2.81 -22.85 7.33
CA TRP A 199 -2.39 -21.57 6.78
C TRP A 199 -3.38 -21.06 5.72
N THR A 200 -3.83 -19.81 5.86
CA THR A 200 -4.89 -19.21 5.01
C THR A 200 -4.52 -17.87 4.39
N LYS A 201 -3.43 -17.22 4.81
CA LYS A 201 -3.07 -15.87 4.36
C LYS A 201 -2.54 -15.81 2.92
N THR A 202 -1.90 -16.89 2.44
CA THR A 202 -1.42 -17.01 1.06
C THR A 202 -1.56 -18.44 0.55
N ASN A 203 -1.58 -18.60 -0.77
CA ASN A 203 -1.41 -19.91 -1.39
C ASN A 203 0.10 -20.20 -1.49
N PRO A 204 0.65 -21.19 -0.75
CA PRO A 204 2.10 -21.44 -0.75
C PRO A 204 2.67 -21.85 -2.10
N SER A 205 1.85 -22.29 -3.06
CA SER A 205 2.32 -22.64 -4.42
C SER A 205 2.40 -21.43 -5.36
N GLU A 206 1.58 -20.40 -5.13
CA GLU A 206 1.52 -19.20 -5.97
C GLU A 206 2.23 -18.00 -5.33
N GLY A 207 2.36 -18.01 -3.99
CA GLY A 207 2.81 -16.88 -3.19
C GLY A 207 1.69 -15.88 -2.91
N ASN A 208 2.08 -14.62 -2.71
CA ASN A 208 1.19 -13.50 -2.47
C ASN A 208 0.44 -13.13 -3.76
N ARG A 209 -0.88 -12.90 -3.64
CA ARG A 209 -1.77 -12.54 -4.77
C ARG A 209 -1.23 -11.38 -5.62
N TRP A 210 -0.55 -10.45 -4.97
CA TRP A 210 -0.02 -9.25 -5.60
C TRP A 210 1.10 -9.54 -6.60
N ARG A 211 1.82 -10.67 -6.49
CA ARG A 211 2.81 -11.07 -7.51
C ARG A 211 2.18 -11.23 -8.88
N LYS A 212 1.02 -11.89 -8.95
CA LYS A 212 0.28 -12.10 -10.20
C LYS A 212 -0.32 -10.80 -10.73
N LEU A 213 -0.91 -10.00 -9.85
CA LEU A 213 -1.60 -8.76 -10.23
C LEU A 213 -0.64 -7.64 -10.66
N SER A 214 0.52 -7.54 -10.01
CA SER A 214 1.48 -6.46 -10.27
C SER A 214 2.39 -6.71 -11.46
N ALA A 215 2.46 -7.94 -11.99
CA ALA A 215 3.35 -8.30 -13.10
C ALA A 215 4.80 -7.83 -12.94
N GLY A 216 5.33 -7.84 -11.71
CA GLY A 216 6.70 -7.40 -11.39
C GLY A 216 6.84 -5.90 -11.08
N HIS A 217 5.76 -5.13 -11.12
CA HIS A 217 5.73 -3.77 -10.57
C HIS A 217 5.69 -3.79 -9.04
N ARG A 218 6.13 -2.69 -8.41
CA ARG A 218 6.02 -2.55 -6.96
C ARG A 218 4.56 -2.32 -6.58
N VAL A 219 4.16 -2.90 -5.46
CA VAL A 219 2.84 -2.67 -4.87
C VAL A 219 3.01 -1.84 -3.62
N LEU A 220 2.31 -0.70 -3.57
CA LEU A 220 2.31 0.25 -2.47
C LEU A 220 0.87 0.43 -1.99
N ALA A 221 0.67 0.49 -0.68
CA ALA A 221 -0.58 1.01 -0.15
C ALA A 221 -0.58 2.53 -0.34
N PHE A 222 -1.70 3.09 -0.81
CA PHE A 222 -1.91 4.54 -0.92
C PHE A 222 -3.03 4.94 0.04
N PRO A 223 -2.70 5.25 1.30
CA PRO A 223 -3.70 5.56 2.30
C PRO A 223 -4.25 6.98 2.10
N ILE A 224 -5.55 7.17 2.30
CA ILE A 224 -6.22 8.47 2.11
C ILE A 224 -6.95 8.90 3.37
N TRP A 225 -6.98 10.21 3.63
CA TRP A 225 -7.96 10.79 4.55
C TRP A 225 -9.16 11.24 3.74
N LEU A 226 -10.29 10.57 3.96
CA LEU A 226 -11.55 10.89 3.29
C LEU A 226 -12.38 11.82 4.19
N TYR A 227 -12.80 12.93 3.61
CA TYR A 227 -13.66 13.93 4.23
C TYR A 227 -14.99 13.99 3.47
N CYS A 228 -16.05 14.33 4.19
CA CYS A 228 -17.35 14.64 3.62
C CYS A 228 -17.74 16.02 4.12
N ASP A 229 -17.98 16.96 3.21
CA ASP A 229 -18.44 18.29 3.54
C ASP A 229 -19.85 18.53 2.98
N ASP A 230 -20.70 19.20 3.76
CA ASP A 230 -22.05 19.59 3.34
C ASP A 230 -21.99 21.03 2.81
N THR A 231 -21.90 21.16 1.49
CA THR A 231 -21.81 22.47 0.83
C THR A 231 -23.20 23.04 0.54
N SER A 232 -24.19 22.75 1.39
CA SER A 232 -25.54 23.26 1.23
C SER A 232 -25.54 24.79 1.12
N GLY A 233 -25.90 25.31 -0.04
CA GLY A 233 -26.12 26.74 -0.26
C GLY A 233 -27.56 27.12 0.06
N ASN A 234 -27.77 28.09 0.95
CA ASN A 234 -29.11 28.55 1.32
C ASN A 234 -29.55 29.71 0.40
N THR A 235 -30.27 29.40 -0.69
CA THR A 235 -30.99 30.39 -1.49
C THR A 235 -32.51 30.33 -1.29
N SER A 236 -33.04 29.35 -0.55
CA SER A 236 -34.47 29.24 -0.20
C SER A 236 -34.70 28.37 1.05
N LYS A 237 -35.89 28.46 1.68
CA LYS A 237 -36.28 27.69 2.89
C LYS A 237 -36.26 26.16 2.74
N LYS A 238 -35.84 25.62 1.60
CA LYS A 238 -35.71 24.17 1.35
C LYS A 238 -34.23 23.78 1.40
N TRP A 239 -33.88 22.95 2.39
CA TRP A 239 -32.54 22.40 2.54
C TRP A 239 -32.26 21.38 1.43
N ASN A 240 -31.48 21.76 0.42
CA ASN A 240 -30.95 20.81 -0.57
C ASN A 240 -29.54 20.42 -0.13
N LYS A 241 -29.45 19.30 0.61
CA LYS A 241 -28.17 18.75 1.06
C LYS A 241 -27.32 18.39 -0.16
N HIS A 242 -26.11 18.96 -0.25
CA HIS A 242 -25.14 18.62 -1.29
C HIS A 242 -23.86 18.20 -0.58
N ASN A 243 -23.61 16.89 -0.59
CA ASN A 243 -22.40 16.35 0.00
C ASN A 243 -21.31 16.32 -1.07
N SER A 244 -20.16 16.88 -0.75
CA SER A 244 -18.93 16.67 -1.49
C SER A 244 -18.02 15.74 -0.68
N PHE A 245 -17.44 14.75 -1.36
CA PHE A 245 -16.39 13.94 -0.77
C PHE A 245 -15.06 14.45 -1.28
N LEU A 246 -14.07 14.51 -0.40
CA LEU A 246 -12.73 14.92 -0.76
C LEU A 246 -11.73 14.01 -0.08
N PHE A 247 -10.55 13.86 -0.66
CA PHE A 247 -9.45 13.21 0.03
C PHE A 247 -8.14 13.94 -0.14
N THR A 248 -7.24 13.64 0.79
CA THR A 248 -5.82 13.95 0.68
C THR A 248 -5.02 12.69 1.00
N ALA A 249 -3.82 12.56 0.45
CA ALA A 249 -2.96 11.42 0.73
C ALA A 249 -2.49 11.46 2.20
N ALA A 250 -2.84 10.43 2.96
CA ALA A 250 -2.50 10.33 4.38
C ALA A 250 -1.02 10.09 4.65
N GLY A 251 -0.28 9.68 3.62
CA GLY A 251 1.18 9.56 3.63
C GLY A 251 1.92 10.88 3.48
N LEU A 252 1.23 12.02 3.32
CA LEU A 252 1.88 13.33 3.20
C LEU A 252 2.22 13.92 4.57
N PRO A 253 3.39 14.55 4.73
CA PRO A 253 3.72 15.33 5.90
C PRO A 253 2.65 16.39 6.17
N ARG A 254 2.31 16.59 7.45
CA ARG A 254 1.25 17.53 7.89
C ARG A 254 1.32 18.91 7.24
N LYS A 255 2.53 19.42 6.99
CA LYS A 255 2.77 20.73 6.34
C LYS A 255 2.30 20.82 4.87
N PHE A 256 2.07 19.68 4.21
CA PHE A 256 1.65 19.59 2.82
C PHE A 256 0.18 19.23 2.64
N VAL A 257 -0.43 18.58 3.63
CA VAL A 257 -1.81 18.08 3.57
C VAL A 257 -2.82 19.18 3.20
N HIS A 258 -2.66 20.38 3.76
CA HIS A 258 -3.61 21.49 3.57
C HIS A 258 -3.32 22.34 2.33
N ARG A 259 -2.37 21.94 1.47
CA ARG A 259 -2.15 22.64 0.19
C ARG A 259 -3.27 22.28 -0.76
N GLU A 260 -3.80 23.29 -1.46
CA GLU A 260 -4.90 23.13 -2.42
C GLU A 260 -4.62 22.04 -3.46
N SER A 261 -3.37 21.94 -3.92
CA SER A 261 -2.96 20.91 -4.89
C SER A 261 -3.10 19.47 -4.40
N ASN A 262 -3.18 19.25 -3.08
CA ASN A 262 -3.21 17.94 -2.45
C ASN A 262 -4.60 17.60 -1.87
N ILE A 263 -5.61 18.44 -2.16
CA ILE A 263 -7.01 18.24 -1.79
C ILE A 263 -7.76 17.89 -3.07
N HIS A 264 -8.25 16.66 -3.16
CA HIS A 264 -8.89 16.16 -4.36
C HIS A 264 -10.37 15.90 -4.10
N PHE A 265 -11.23 16.45 -4.95
CA PHE A 265 -12.67 16.17 -4.93
C PHE A 265 -12.94 14.81 -5.56
N LEU A 266 -13.76 14.01 -4.88
CA LEU A 266 -14.30 12.73 -5.33
C LEU A 266 -15.72 12.91 -5.84
#